data_AF-A0AAD5BDL9-F1
#
_entry.id   AF-A0AAD5BDL9-F1
#
_cell.length_a   1.000
_cell.length_b   1.000
_cell.length_c   1.000
_cell.angle_alpha   90.00
_cell.angle_beta   90.00
_cell.angle_gamma   90.00
#
_symmetry.space_group_name_H-M   'P 1'
#
loop_
_entity.id
_entity.type
_entity.pdbx_description
1 polymer ?
#
loop_
_entity_poly.entity_id
_entity_poly.type
_entity_poly.pdbx_seq_one_letter_code
_entity_poly.pdbx_strand_id
1 'polypeptide(L)'
;MDALQTEVYQSTTSPIARIATKSSVKLISSSSSIQHGKHIPTSAEIYQSRYVPEAWAPDSRGTYGGDLITQGLNAAWQSVLNRSKQDNDDAKAPTTDGTNFQPHSIHAYFVKAGSTESVMRWEVIKVSDTRNFANRCVLGYQSHSGVLVVTIQASFTRNNDLILKQRQFEHQISQGQNPKSWPLVFKRNPGPMFFKYRDNLHDLNIKTMYYSNHITRAMPKELFEYSEGFNLDTTADQEWGMFVKINDDLHGRVIGESAEHQQEEEGGATAAAAAGAGAVAGPSAGELTRRKYLALTYLSDSFWASTLVKALGLPIGITTAKTVSLDHTLYFHDSNFEIGIRKRKPKRKSGTGKSSSTEDFHESVDDDSNWLYMETQFVSMGNNRMLGIINFYSLENDGKLIATAVQETYGAFPKDVFEKSTQLHKKYNGKVVDKKLLSGGAKL
;
A
#
# COMPACT_ATOMS: atom_id res chain seq x y z
N MET A 1 -11.61 8.43 -17.61
CA MET A 1 -10.30 9.05 -17.32
C MET A 1 -10.40 10.56 -17.23
N ASP A 2 -11.05 11.24 -18.19
CA ASP A 2 -11.14 12.71 -18.24
C ASP A 2 -11.71 13.36 -16.98
N ALA A 3 -12.80 12.82 -16.41
CA ALA A 3 -13.37 13.32 -15.15
C ALA A 3 -12.39 13.18 -13.96
N LEU A 4 -11.71 12.04 -13.81
CA LEU A 4 -10.67 11.84 -12.78
C LEU A 4 -9.53 12.86 -12.97
N GLN A 5 -9.08 13.04 -14.21
CA GLN A 5 -7.98 13.95 -14.53
C GLN A 5 -8.32 15.40 -14.14
N THR A 6 -9.50 15.87 -14.52
CA THR A 6 -9.96 17.23 -14.23
C THR A 6 -10.26 17.43 -12.74
N GLU A 7 -11.02 16.53 -12.12
CA GLU A 7 -11.50 16.71 -10.75
C GLU A 7 -10.43 16.42 -9.70
N VAL A 8 -9.57 15.42 -9.91
CA VAL A 8 -8.62 14.96 -8.89
C VAL A 8 -7.21 15.52 -9.10
N TYR A 9 -6.73 15.54 -10.34
CA TYR A 9 -5.33 15.90 -10.63
C TYR A 9 -5.14 17.36 -11.03
N GLN A 10 -6.11 17.94 -11.72
CA GLN A 10 -6.05 19.33 -12.19
C GLN A 10 -6.85 20.30 -11.30
N SER A 11 -7.48 19.81 -10.23
CA SER A 11 -8.26 20.68 -9.34
C SER A 11 -7.38 21.77 -8.74
N THR A 12 -7.74 23.01 -9.04
CA THR A 12 -7.16 24.23 -8.46
C THR A 12 -7.75 24.55 -7.09
N THR A 13 -8.78 23.81 -6.66
CA THR A 13 -9.58 24.10 -5.47
C THR A 13 -9.24 23.16 -4.31
N SER A 14 -8.37 23.64 -3.40
CA SER A 14 -7.90 22.95 -2.19
C SER A 14 -7.15 21.62 -2.44
N PRO A 15 -6.19 21.21 -1.58
CA PRO A 15 -5.55 19.90 -1.69
C PRO A 15 -6.56 18.74 -1.63
N ILE A 16 -6.36 17.73 -2.48
CA ILE A 16 -7.18 16.52 -2.57
C ILE A 16 -6.36 15.33 -2.11
N ALA A 17 -6.96 14.46 -1.29
CA ALA A 17 -6.42 13.14 -0.98
C ALA A 17 -6.72 12.22 -2.18
N ARG A 18 -5.78 12.15 -3.12
CA ARG A 18 -5.95 11.54 -4.44
C ARG A 18 -6.18 10.05 -4.37
N ILE A 19 -5.40 9.31 -3.56
CA ILE A 19 -5.53 7.86 -3.41
C ILE A 19 -6.85 7.52 -2.73
N ALA A 20 -7.21 8.24 -1.68
CA ALA A 20 -8.50 8.07 -0.99
C ALA A 20 -9.69 8.35 -1.93
N THR A 21 -9.58 9.41 -2.74
CA THR A 21 -10.58 9.76 -3.76
C THR A 21 -10.69 8.68 -4.84
N LYS A 22 -9.57 8.25 -5.43
CA LYS A 22 -9.56 7.24 -6.49
C LYS A 22 -10.03 5.86 -5.99
N SER A 23 -9.75 5.54 -4.73
CA SER A 23 -10.18 4.28 -4.10
C SER A 23 -11.61 4.33 -3.58
N SER A 24 -12.29 5.48 -3.65
CA SER A 24 -13.65 5.64 -3.12
C SER A 24 -14.66 4.78 -3.87
N VAL A 25 -15.61 4.25 -3.10
CA VAL A 25 -16.69 3.39 -3.58
C VAL A 25 -18.04 3.92 -3.12
N LYS A 26 -19.10 3.51 -3.81
CA LYS A 26 -20.49 3.79 -3.48
C LYS A 26 -21.24 2.47 -3.33
N LEU A 27 -21.97 2.29 -2.23
CA LEU A 27 -22.87 1.15 -2.06
C LEU A 27 -24.03 1.27 -3.07
N ILE A 28 -24.26 0.23 -3.88
CA ILE A 28 -25.34 0.17 -4.87
C ILE A 28 -26.50 -0.69 -4.36
N SER A 29 -26.19 -1.78 -3.66
CA SER A 29 -27.17 -2.74 -3.17
C SER A 29 -26.63 -3.45 -1.94
N SER A 30 -27.50 -3.68 -0.96
CA SER A 30 -27.26 -4.59 0.15
C SER A 30 -28.37 -5.64 0.15
N SER A 31 -28.00 -6.91 0.05
CA SER A 31 -28.97 -8.01 0.17
C SER A 31 -28.88 -8.61 1.57
N SER A 32 -29.88 -8.34 2.40
CA SER A 32 -30.14 -9.08 3.64
C SER A 32 -31.15 -10.20 3.34
N SER A 33 -30.69 -11.35 2.83
CA SER A 33 -31.62 -12.45 2.55
C SER A 33 -32.00 -13.19 3.84
N ILE A 34 -33.10 -12.78 4.49
CA ILE A 34 -33.92 -13.70 5.27
C ILE A 34 -34.88 -14.37 4.27
N GLN A 35 -34.47 -15.47 3.65
CA GLN A 35 -35.42 -16.39 3.01
C GLN A 35 -35.65 -17.58 3.94
N HIS A 36 -36.93 -17.79 4.28
CA HIS A 36 -37.40 -18.91 5.07
C HIS A 36 -36.84 -20.25 4.56
N GLY A 37 -36.03 -20.92 5.37
CA GLY A 37 -35.85 -22.37 5.30
C GLY A 37 -34.79 -22.93 4.34
N LYS A 38 -33.96 -22.11 3.68
CA LYS A 38 -32.76 -22.61 2.97
C LYS A 38 -31.55 -21.75 3.30
N HIS A 39 -30.53 -22.36 3.91
CA HIS A 39 -29.22 -21.75 4.11
C HIS A 39 -28.61 -21.37 2.75
N ILE A 40 -28.83 -20.14 2.30
CA ILE A 40 -27.97 -19.48 1.32
C ILE A 40 -27.10 -18.55 2.17
N PRO A 41 -25.86 -18.94 2.48
CA PRO A 41 -24.98 -18.08 3.24
C PRO A 41 -24.46 -17.05 2.24
N THR A 42 -24.92 -15.80 2.34
CA THR A 42 -24.05 -14.61 2.45
C THR A 42 -24.84 -13.34 2.21
N SER A 43 -24.86 -12.45 3.20
CA SER A 43 -25.18 -11.04 2.96
C SER A 43 -24.08 -10.47 2.07
N ALA A 44 -24.39 -10.21 0.80
CA ALA A 44 -23.50 -9.54 -0.13
C ALA A 44 -23.83 -8.04 -0.16
N GLU A 45 -22.82 -7.20 0.09
CA GLU A 45 -22.88 -5.77 -0.21
C GLU A 45 -22.21 -5.54 -1.57
N ILE A 46 -22.91 -4.86 -2.48
CA ILE A 46 -22.43 -4.55 -3.82
C ILE A 46 -22.04 -3.08 -3.88
N TYR A 47 -20.78 -2.82 -4.17
CA TYR A 47 -20.24 -1.48 -4.32
C TYR A 47 -19.82 -1.20 -5.77
N GLN A 48 -19.86 0.08 -6.17
CA GLN A 48 -19.24 0.59 -7.39
C GLN A 48 -18.05 1.47 -7.04
N SER A 49 -16.93 1.33 -7.72
CA SER A 49 -15.90 2.37 -7.70
C SER A 49 -16.45 3.66 -8.33
N ARG A 50 -16.04 4.79 -7.77
CA ARG A 50 -16.37 6.10 -8.36
C ARG A 50 -15.49 6.45 -9.56
N TYR A 51 -14.27 5.90 -9.60
CA TYR A 51 -13.30 6.16 -10.65
C TYR A 51 -12.79 4.87 -11.28
N VAL A 52 -12.42 4.97 -12.55
CA VAL A 52 -11.80 3.87 -13.30
C VAL A 52 -10.38 3.62 -12.77
N PRO A 53 -9.89 2.37 -12.73
CA PRO A 53 -8.49 2.09 -12.44
C PRO A 53 -7.58 2.70 -13.52
N GLU A 54 -6.37 3.11 -13.15
CA GLU A 54 -5.45 3.74 -14.08
C GLU A 54 -4.57 2.72 -14.80
N ALA A 55 -4.18 3.03 -16.03
CA ALA A 55 -3.16 2.29 -16.77
C ALA A 55 -1.80 2.34 -16.04
N TRP A 56 -1.03 1.24 -16.03
CA TRP A 56 0.28 1.24 -15.36
C TRP A 56 1.34 2.02 -16.14
N ALA A 57 1.18 2.14 -17.46
CA ALA A 57 1.95 2.99 -18.36
C ALA A 57 1.06 3.44 -19.54
N PRO A 58 1.40 4.53 -20.26
CA PRO A 58 0.58 5.05 -21.37
C PRO A 58 0.25 4.02 -22.46
N ASP A 59 1.15 3.07 -22.71
CA ASP A 59 1.02 2.00 -23.71
C ASP A 59 0.62 0.65 -23.09
N SER A 60 0.30 0.63 -21.79
CA SER A 60 -0.05 -0.60 -21.10
C SER A 60 -1.43 -1.13 -21.49
N ARG A 61 -1.51 -2.45 -21.65
CA ARG A 61 -2.78 -3.16 -21.91
C ARG A 61 -3.64 -3.30 -20.65
N GLY A 62 -3.03 -3.26 -19.47
CA GLY A 62 -3.68 -3.52 -18.19
C GLY A 62 -3.55 -2.35 -17.22
N THR A 63 -4.47 -2.28 -16.28
CA THR A 63 -4.43 -1.29 -15.20
C THR A 63 -3.38 -1.65 -14.13
N TYR A 64 -2.99 -0.67 -13.32
CA TYR A 64 -2.12 -0.87 -12.18
C TYR A 64 -2.81 -1.74 -11.11
N GLY A 65 -2.13 -2.79 -10.63
CA GLY A 65 -2.71 -3.74 -9.67
C GLY A 65 -2.98 -3.10 -8.31
N GLY A 66 -2.11 -2.18 -7.88
CA GLY A 66 -2.28 -1.37 -6.67
C GLY A 66 -3.60 -0.61 -6.62
N ASP A 67 -4.13 -0.17 -7.76
CA ASP A 67 -5.47 0.43 -7.83
C ASP A 67 -6.57 -0.56 -7.49
N LEU A 68 -6.49 -1.75 -8.08
CA LEU A 68 -7.48 -2.81 -7.90
C LEU A 68 -7.53 -3.26 -6.44
N ILE A 69 -6.37 -3.55 -5.84
CA ILE A 69 -6.31 -4.02 -4.45
C ILE A 69 -6.70 -2.92 -3.45
N THR A 70 -6.39 -1.65 -3.73
CA THR A 70 -6.76 -0.53 -2.85
C THR A 70 -8.27 -0.25 -2.92
N GLN A 71 -8.86 -0.23 -4.11
CA GLN A 71 -10.32 -0.09 -4.28
C GLN A 71 -11.07 -1.25 -3.61
N GLY A 72 -10.62 -2.49 -3.83
CA GLY A 72 -11.25 -3.68 -3.25
C GLY A 72 -11.10 -3.77 -1.73
N LEU A 73 -9.93 -3.42 -1.18
CA LEU A 73 -9.76 -3.26 0.27
C LEU A 73 -10.71 -2.20 0.82
N ASN A 74 -10.86 -1.08 0.13
CA ASN A 74 -11.74 -0.02 0.59
C ASN A 74 -13.22 -0.44 0.58
N ALA A 75 -13.66 -1.21 -0.41
CA ALA A 75 -14.99 -1.81 -0.44
C ALA A 75 -15.21 -2.77 0.75
N ALA A 76 -14.23 -3.63 1.04
CA ALA A 76 -14.27 -4.49 2.22
C ALA A 76 -14.36 -3.67 3.51
N TRP A 77 -13.54 -2.63 3.65
CA TRP A 77 -13.49 -1.81 4.86
C TRP A 77 -14.80 -1.05 5.06
N GLN A 78 -15.39 -0.50 4.00
CA GLN A 78 -16.71 0.14 4.07
C GLN A 78 -17.79 -0.79 4.63
N SER A 79 -17.79 -2.08 4.23
CA SER A 79 -18.73 -3.06 4.80
C SER A 79 -18.50 -3.35 6.29
N VAL A 80 -17.26 -3.19 6.77
CA VAL A 80 -16.92 -3.32 8.20
C VAL A 80 -17.31 -2.06 8.97
N LEU A 81 -17.13 -0.88 8.38
CA LEU A 81 -17.58 0.39 8.97
C LEU A 81 -19.10 0.43 9.09
N ASN A 82 -19.82 -0.07 8.08
CA ASN A 82 -21.29 -0.15 8.06
C ASN A 82 -21.87 -1.05 9.17
N ARG A 83 -21.08 -1.95 9.76
CA ARG A 83 -21.48 -2.79 10.91
C ARG A 83 -22.08 -1.98 12.06
N SER A 84 -21.62 -0.74 12.27
CA SER A 84 -22.11 0.12 13.36
C SER A 84 -23.56 0.59 13.19
N LYS A 85 -24.12 0.51 11.98
CA LYS A 85 -25.43 1.10 11.63
C LYS A 85 -26.60 0.11 11.75
N GLN A 86 -26.33 -1.19 11.87
CA GLN A 86 -27.35 -2.23 11.66
C GLN A 86 -27.81 -2.96 12.93
N ASP A 87 -27.11 -2.81 14.05
CA ASP A 87 -27.45 -3.47 15.35
C ASP A 87 -28.25 -2.55 16.32
N ASN A 88 -28.79 -1.42 15.87
CA ASN A 88 -29.54 -0.45 16.71
C ASN A 88 -31.07 -0.65 16.69
N ASP A 89 -31.56 -1.89 16.80
CA ASP A 89 -32.99 -2.14 17.11
C ASP A 89 -33.30 -2.09 18.62
N ASP A 90 -32.26 -2.12 19.47
CA ASP A 90 -32.37 -1.92 20.91
C ASP A 90 -31.76 -0.57 21.31
N ALA A 91 -32.44 0.20 22.16
CA ALA A 91 -32.10 1.55 22.63
C ALA A 91 -30.81 1.67 23.49
N LYS A 92 -29.75 0.92 23.17
CA LYS A 92 -28.39 1.16 23.66
C LYS A 92 -27.63 1.98 22.63
N ALA A 93 -26.93 3.01 23.09
CA ALA A 93 -26.19 3.98 22.31
C ALA A 93 -25.47 3.37 21.08
N PRO A 94 -25.41 4.09 19.94
CA PRO A 94 -24.81 3.59 18.70
C PRO A 94 -23.43 3.00 18.98
N THR A 95 -23.28 1.69 18.80
CA THR A 95 -21.98 1.05 19.02
C THR A 95 -21.09 1.41 17.83
N THR A 96 -20.07 2.22 18.07
CA THR A 96 -19.00 2.58 17.12
C THR A 96 -18.07 1.38 16.85
N ASP A 97 -18.59 0.16 16.82
CA ASP A 97 -17.77 -1.06 16.87
C ASP A 97 -16.91 -1.21 15.60
N GLY A 98 -17.46 -0.85 14.44
CA GLY A 98 -16.76 -0.92 13.14
C GLY A 98 -15.60 0.06 12.96
N THR A 99 -15.64 1.25 13.57
CA THR A 99 -14.62 2.30 13.36
C THR A 99 -13.28 1.98 14.01
N ASN A 100 -13.24 1.01 14.92
CA ASN A 100 -12.03 0.53 15.58
C ASN A 100 -11.33 -0.61 14.81
N PHE A 101 -11.89 -1.07 13.69
CA PHE A 101 -11.31 -2.11 12.87
C PHE A 101 -10.37 -1.51 11.82
N GLN A 102 -9.17 -2.10 11.75
CA GLN A 102 -8.13 -1.78 10.78
C GLN A 102 -7.73 -3.07 10.06
N PRO A 103 -7.41 -3.03 8.76
CA PRO A 103 -6.91 -4.21 8.07
C PRO A 103 -5.58 -4.64 8.68
N HIS A 104 -5.40 -5.94 8.85
CA HIS A 104 -4.11 -6.52 9.21
C HIS A 104 -3.60 -7.50 8.16
N SER A 105 -4.45 -7.97 7.25
CA SER A 105 -4.01 -8.70 6.06
C SER A 105 -4.94 -8.53 4.88
N ILE A 106 -4.35 -8.61 3.69
CA ILE A 106 -5.04 -8.82 2.42
C ILE A 106 -4.34 -9.93 1.63
N HIS A 107 -5.11 -10.74 0.91
CA HIS A 107 -4.63 -11.72 -0.06
C HIS A 107 -5.39 -11.49 -1.35
N ALA A 108 -4.71 -11.21 -2.45
CA ALA A 108 -5.33 -10.91 -3.72
C ALA A 108 -4.80 -11.82 -4.83
N TYR A 109 -5.68 -12.24 -5.74
CA TYR A 109 -5.29 -12.90 -7.00
C TYR A 109 -5.77 -12.08 -8.18
N PHE A 110 -4.86 -11.75 -9.09
CA PHE A 110 -5.17 -11.06 -10.34
C PHE A 110 -5.57 -12.11 -11.39
N VAL A 111 -6.87 -12.19 -11.67
CA VAL A 111 -7.46 -13.19 -12.56
C VAL A 111 -7.33 -12.77 -14.02
N LYS A 112 -7.52 -11.47 -14.30
CA LYS A 112 -7.41 -10.88 -15.64
C LYS A 112 -6.83 -9.46 -15.55
N ALA A 113 -6.32 -8.95 -16.66
CA ALA A 113 -5.94 -7.55 -16.78
C ALA A 113 -7.17 -6.65 -16.62
N GLY A 114 -7.09 -5.64 -15.75
CA GLY A 114 -8.12 -4.61 -15.64
C GLY A 114 -8.11 -3.67 -16.85
N SER A 115 -9.22 -2.94 -17.04
CA SER A 115 -9.43 -2.01 -18.15
C SER A 115 -9.77 -0.61 -17.66
N THR A 116 -9.33 0.41 -18.39
CA THR A 116 -9.64 1.84 -18.16
C THR A 116 -11.01 2.26 -18.73
N GLU A 117 -11.71 1.36 -19.45
CA GLU A 117 -12.98 1.65 -20.12
C GLU A 117 -14.17 1.80 -19.16
N SER A 118 -14.10 1.22 -17.96
CA SER A 118 -15.17 1.38 -16.96
C SER A 118 -14.66 1.31 -15.53
N VAL A 119 -15.53 1.68 -14.60
CA VAL A 119 -15.31 1.48 -13.17
C VAL A 119 -15.43 0.00 -12.79
N MET A 120 -14.96 -0.32 -11.59
CA MET A 120 -15.10 -1.65 -10.98
C MET A 120 -16.42 -1.77 -10.21
N ARG A 121 -16.98 -2.97 -10.21
CA ARG A 121 -18.06 -3.41 -9.33
C ARG A 121 -17.49 -4.42 -8.35
N TRP A 122 -17.72 -4.22 -7.06
CA TRP A 122 -17.19 -5.04 -5.98
C TRP A 122 -18.32 -5.76 -5.29
N GLU A 123 -18.31 -7.09 -5.29
CA GLU A 123 -19.19 -7.89 -4.47
C GLU A 123 -18.45 -8.26 -3.18
N VAL A 124 -18.90 -7.72 -2.06
CA VAL A 124 -18.30 -7.93 -0.75
C VAL A 124 -19.14 -8.95 0.01
N ILE A 125 -18.53 -10.09 0.26
CA ILE A 125 -19.11 -11.22 0.97
C ILE A 125 -18.60 -11.19 2.41
N LYS A 126 -19.53 -11.06 3.37
CA LYS A 126 -19.22 -11.22 4.80
C LYS A 126 -18.88 -12.69 5.08
N VAL A 127 -17.63 -12.95 5.49
CA VAL A 127 -17.18 -14.28 5.89
C VAL A 127 -17.42 -14.50 7.38
N SER A 128 -17.01 -13.54 8.23
CA SER A 128 -17.30 -13.57 9.66
C SER A 128 -17.18 -12.18 10.29
N ASP A 129 -17.93 -11.98 11.37
CA ASP A 129 -17.74 -10.87 12.30
C ASP A 129 -17.66 -11.43 13.72
N THR A 130 -16.56 -11.14 14.40
CA THR A 130 -16.34 -11.49 15.81
C THR A 130 -16.03 -10.23 16.60
N ARG A 131 -15.80 -10.37 17.91
CA ARG A 131 -15.44 -9.23 18.78
C ARG A 131 -14.14 -8.52 18.33
N ASN A 132 -13.16 -9.28 17.85
CA ASN A 132 -11.80 -8.76 17.59
C ASN A 132 -11.39 -8.85 16.12
N PHE A 133 -12.09 -9.65 15.31
CA PHE A 133 -11.78 -9.86 13.89
C PHE A 133 -13.02 -9.79 13.02
N ALA A 134 -12.89 -9.20 11.85
CA ALA A 134 -13.89 -9.19 10.79
C ALA A 134 -13.24 -9.63 9.47
N ASN A 135 -13.86 -10.57 8.76
CA ASN A 135 -13.31 -11.16 7.54
C ASN A 135 -14.25 -10.93 6.36
N ARG A 136 -13.68 -10.54 5.22
CA ARG A 136 -14.40 -10.28 3.98
C ARG A 136 -13.74 -11.01 2.82
N CYS A 137 -14.56 -11.56 1.92
CA CYS A 137 -14.15 -12.00 0.60
C CYS A 137 -14.74 -11.00 -0.41
N VAL A 138 -13.93 -10.54 -1.35
CA VAL A 138 -14.31 -9.51 -2.33
C VAL A 138 -14.05 -10.04 -3.73
N LEU A 139 -15.04 -9.91 -4.60
CA LEU A 139 -14.92 -10.21 -6.02
C LEU A 139 -15.01 -8.91 -6.82
N GLY A 140 -13.96 -8.60 -7.59
CA GLY A 140 -13.84 -7.39 -8.39
C GLY A 140 -14.14 -7.65 -9.86
N TYR A 141 -15.25 -7.08 -10.35
CA TYR A 141 -15.70 -7.20 -11.73
C TYR A 141 -15.55 -5.90 -12.50
N GLN A 142 -15.18 -6.01 -13.78
CA GLN A 142 -15.21 -4.89 -14.70
C GLN A 142 -16.66 -4.58 -15.09
N SER A 143 -17.16 -3.36 -14.83
CA SER A 143 -18.60 -3.07 -14.95
C SER A 143 -19.15 -3.20 -16.37
N HIS A 144 -18.40 -2.82 -17.41
CA HIS A 144 -18.90 -2.87 -18.79
C HIS A 144 -19.04 -4.29 -19.34
N SER A 145 -18.22 -5.24 -18.88
CA SER A 145 -18.15 -6.61 -19.42
C SER A 145 -18.62 -7.68 -18.44
N GLY A 146 -18.78 -7.35 -17.16
CA GLY A 146 -19.11 -8.32 -16.11
C GLY A 146 -17.99 -9.34 -15.85
N VAL A 147 -16.77 -9.10 -16.35
CA VAL A 147 -15.63 -10.01 -16.23
C VAL A 147 -14.99 -9.87 -14.86
N LEU A 148 -14.74 -11.00 -14.17
CA LEU A 148 -13.95 -11.04 -12.93
C LEU A 148 -12.48 -10.73 -13.24
N VAL A 149 -11.94 -9.72 -12.57
CA VAL A 149 -10.58 -9.21 -12.75
C VAL A 149 -9.69 -9.58 -11.57
N VAL A 150 -10.21 -9.49 -10.35
CA VAL A 150 -9.45 -9.70 -9.11
C VAL A 150 -10.32 -10.34 -8.03
N THR A 151 -9.74 -11.20 -7.22
CA THR A 151 -10.34 -11.68 -5.97
C THR A 151 -9.50 -11.22 -4.79
N ILE A 152 -10.13 -10.86 -3.67
CA ILE A 152 -9.44 -10.36 -2.48
C ILE A 152 -10.06 -10.99 -1.23
N GLN A 153 -9.24 -11.50 -0.33
CA GLN A 153 -9.63 -11.81 1.04
C GLN A 153 -8.97 -10.81 1.97
N ALA A 154 -9.77 -10.11 2.76
CA ALA A 154 -9.30 -9.09 3.69
C ALA A 154 -9.71 -9.46 5.12
N SER A 155 -8.76 -9.33 6.04
CA SER A 155 -8.98 -9.52 7.47
C SER A 155 -8.69 -8.25 8.23
N PHE A 156 -9.63 -7.88 9.10
CA PHE A 156 -9.60 -6.68 9.91
C PHE A 156 -9.51 -7.07 11.37
N THR A 157 -8.72 -6.32 12.13
CA THR A 157 -8.57 -6.51 13.58
C THR A 157 -8.86 -5.21 14.31
N ARG A 158 -9.34 -5.34 15.53
CA ARG A 158 -9.60 -4.19 16.40
C ARG A 158 -8.29 -3.67 17.00
N ASN A 159 -8.09 -2.36 16.97
CA ASN A 159 -6.97 -1.67 17.63
C ASN A 159 -5.59 -2.26 17.25
N ASN A 160 -5.21 -2.20 15.98
CA ASN A 160 -3.90 -2.68 15.50
C ASN A 160 -2.77 -1.68 15.83
N ASP A 161 -2.61 -1.35 17.11
CA ASP A 161 -1.66 -0.35 17.60
C ASP A 161 -0.77 -0.96 18.69
N LEU A 162 0.51 -1.17 18.35
CA LEU A 162 1.47 -1.78 19.28
C LEU A 162 1.87 -0.83 20.41
N ILE A 163 2.01 0.47 20.15
CA ILE A 163 2.39 1.47 21.16
C ILE A 163 1.29 1.60 22.21
N LEU A 164 0.02 1.68 21.81
CA LEU A 164 -1.10 1.73 22.74
C LEU A 164 -1.21 0.45 23.56
N LYS A 165 -1.03 -0.73 22.94
CA LYS A 165 -1.02 -2.02 23.67
C LYS A 165 0.10 -2.08 24.71
N GLN A 166 1.29 -1.62 24.38
CA GLN A 166 2.42 -1.55 25.30
C GLN A 166 2.13 -0.63 26.49
N ARG A 167 1.62 0.59 26.25
CA ARG A 167 1.25 1.53 27.33
C ARG A 167 0.15 0.99 28.24
N GLN A 168 -0.86 0.32 27.67
CA GLN A 168 -1.92 -0.32 28.45
C GLN A 168 -1.36 -1.43 29.36
N PHE A 169 -0.44 -2.24 28.84
CA PHE A 169 0.23 -3.27 29.61
C PHE A 169 1.05 -2.66 30.76
N GLU A 170 1.87 -1.64 30.49
CA GLU A 170 2.66 -0.94 31.52
C GLU A 170 1.77 -0.33 32.60
N HIS A 171 0.66 0.29 32.20
CA HIS A 171 -0.32 0.81 33.14
C HIS A 171 -0.91 -0.29 34.04
N GLN A 172 -1.33 -1.43 33.48
CA GLN A 172 -1.86 -2.56 34.26
C GLN A 172 -0.84 -3.07 35.29
N ILE A 173 0.42 -3.26 34.88
CA ILE A 173 1.50 -3.68 35.76
C ILE A 173 1.72 -2.67 36.89
N SER A 174 1.75 -1.37 36.59
CA SER A 174 1.90 -0.31 37.61
C SER A 174 0.74 -0.26 38.62
N GLN A 175 -0.45 -0.73 38.23
CA GLN A 175 -1.61 -0.85 39.11
C GLN A 175 -1.64 -2.18 39.88
N GLY A 176 -0.59 -3.01 39.77
CA GLY A 176 -0.53 -4.33 40.40
C GLY A 176 -1.52 -5.35 39.81
N GLN A 177 -2.08 -5.06 38.63
CA GLN A 177 -2.96 -6.00 37.93
C GLN A 177 -2.11 -7.07 37.22
N ASN A 178 -2.68 -8.26 37.03
CA ASN A 178 -2.07 -9.33 36.23
C ASN A 178 -2.60 -9.28 34.79
N PRO A 179 -1.82 -8.85 33.79
CA PRO A 179 -2.28 -8.74 32.41
C PRO A 179 -2.64 -10.12 31.84
N LYS A 180 -3.69 -10.17 31.01
CA LYS A 180 -4.09 -11.41 30.32
C LYS A 180 -3.17 -11.78 29.16
N SER A 181 -2.38 -10.83 28.66
CA SER A 181 -1.50 -11.00 27.51
C SER A 181 -0.26 -10.13 27.64
N TRP A 182 0.90 -10.66 27.26
CA TRP A 182 2.16 -9.93 27.18
C TRP A 182 2.39 -9.40 25.77
N PRO A 183 2.67 -8.10 25.59
CA PRO A 183 2.93 -7.49 24.28
C PRO A 183 4.36 -7.79 23.78
N LEU A 184 4.68 -9.07 23.56
CA LEU A 184 5.97 -9.45 23.00
C LEU A 184 6.02 -9.11 21.50
N VAL A 185 7.00 -8.29 21.10
CA VAL A 185 7.21 -7.90 19.71
C VAL A 185 8.67 -8.14 19.33
N PHE A 186 8.88 -8.90 18.26
CA PHE A 186 10.15 -8.94 17.54
C PHE A 186 9.88 -8.58 16.08
N LYS A 187 10.74 -7.74 15.52
CA LYS A 187 10.66 -7.30 14.12
C LYS A 187 12.05 -7.43 13.50
N ARG A 188 12.07 -7.76 12.22
CA ARG A 188 13.29 -7.74 11.42
C ARG A 188 13.78 -6.29 11.32
N ASN A 189 15.09 -6.07 11.37
CA ASN A 189 15.71 -4.79 11.01
C ASN A 189 15.89 -4.69 9.49
N PRO A 190 15.93 -3.48 8.91
CA PRO A 190 16.26 -3.32 7.50
C PRO A 190 17.71 -3.71 7.23
N GLY A 191 18.01 -4.06 5.98
CA GLY A 191 19.35 -4.43 5.54
C GLY A 191 20.33 -3.25 5.48
N PRO A 192 21.62 -3.51 5.17
CA PRO A 192 22.70 -2.52 5.23
C PRO A 192 22.47 -1.27 4.37
N MET A 193 21.78 -1.42 3.24
CA MET A 193 21.48 -0.33 2.31
C MET A 193 20.59 0.76 2.92
N PHE A 194 19.73 0.41 3.88
CA PHE A 194 18.97 1.40 4.64
C PHE A 194 19.91 2.32 5.41
N PHE A 195 20.79 1.77 6.23
CA PHE A 195 21.70 2.53 7.08
C PHE A 195 22.71 3.34 6.28
N LYS A 196 23.09 2.86 5.10
CA LYS A 196 23.98 3.59 4.19
C LYS A 196 23.38 4.89 3.67
N TYR A 197 22.07 4.92 3.41
CA TYR A 197 21.43 5.99 2.64
C TYR A 197 20.38 6.80 3.39
N ARG A 198 19.87 6.30 4.53
CA ARG A 198 18.77 6.93 5.28
C ARG A 198 19.02 8.40 5.65
N ASP A 199 20.29 8.76 5.89
CA ASP A 199 20.69 10.10 6.29
C ASP A 199 21.16 10.97 5.10
N ASN A 200 21.27 10.38 3.90
CA ASN A 200 21.81 11.02 2.70
C ASN A 200 20.94 10.72 1.46
N LEU A 201 19.61 10.87 1.59
CA LEU A 201 18.68 10.57 0.48
C LEU A 201 18.90 11.44 -0.76
N HIS A 202 19.48 12.63 -0.59
CA HIS A 202 19.83 13.56 -1.68
C HIS A 202 20.91 13.00 -2.63
N ASP A 203 21.70 12.02 -2.19
CA ASP A 203 22.72 11.35 -3.01
C ASP A 203 22.14 10.27 -3.93
N LEU A 204 20.85 9.96 -3.78
CA LEU A 204 20.18 8.90 -4.53
C LEU A 204 19.68 9.39 -5.89
N ASN A 205 19.51 8.44 -6.82
CA ASN A 205 18.82 8.71 -8.07
C ASN A 205 17.31 8.80 -7.81
N ILE A 206 16.81 10.02 -7.62
CA ILE A 206 15.40 10.29 -7.36
C ILE A 206 14.64 10.32 -8.69
N LYS A 207 13.68 9.40 -8.82
CA LYS A 207 12.75 9.37 -9.95
C LYS A 207 11.32 9.37 -9.43
N THR A 208 10.54 10.36 -9.87
CA THR A 208 9.09 10.33 -9.76
C THR A 208 8.54 9.47 -10.89
N MET A 209 7.74 8.47 -10.56
CA MET A 209 7.16 7.58 -11.57
C MET A 209 5.73 7.99 -11.94
N TYR A 210 5.43 7.86 -13.23
CA TYR A 210 4.11 8.07 -13.81
C TYR A 210 3.18 6.89 -13.48
N TYR A 211 2.63 6.93 -12.27
CA TYR A 211 1.30 6.43 -11.93
C TYR A 211 0.51 7.64 -11.45
N SER A 212 0.26 8.60 -12.34
CA SER A 212 -0.30 9.92 -12.00
C SER A 212 0.46 10.67 -10.89
N ASN A 213 1.79 10.51 -10.88
CA ASN A 213 2.73 11.11 -9.93
C ASN A 213 2.48 10.76 -8.45
N HIS A 214 1.83 9.63 -8.14
CA HIS A 214 1.54 9.24 -6.74
C HIS A 214 2.73 8.71 -5.96
N ILE A 215 3.77 8.21 -6.62
CA ILE A 215 4.90 7.54 -5.97
C ILE A 215 6.22 8.15 -6.45
N THR A 216 7.08 8.54 -5.51
CA THR A 216 8.49 8.87 -5.79
C THR A 216 9.38 7.78 -5.25
N ARG A 217 10.44 7.45 -6.00
CA ARG A 217 11.46 6.48 -5.61
C ARG A 217 12.82 7.16 -5.56
N ALA A 218 13.61 6.87 -4.54
CA ALA A 218 15.03 7.21 -4.48
C ALA A 218 15.82 5.91 -4.52
N MET A 219 16.49 5.68 -5.65
CA MET A 219 17.16 4.42 -5.95
C MET A 219 18.66 4.52 -5.66
N PRO A 220 19.22 3.57 -4.89
CA PRO A 220 20.66 3.45 -4.73
C PRO A 220 21.39 3.22 -6.05
N LYS A 221 22.60 3.79 -6.16
CA LYS A 221 23.44 3.70 -7.37
C LYS A 221 23.78 2.25 -7.73
N GLU A 222 23.90 1.38 -6.72
CA GLU A 222 24.21 -0.04 -6.84
C GLU A 222 23.16 -0.79 -7.66
N LEU A 223 21.92 -0.30 -7.71
CA LEU A 223 20.86 -0.89 -8.55
C LEU A 223 21.12 -0.67 -10.04
N PHE A 224 21.95 0.32 -10.42
CA PHE A 224 22.32 0.63 -11.80
C PHE A 224 23.70 0.08 -12.18
N GLU A 225 24.32 -0.68 -11.28
CA GLU A 225 25.62 -1.31 -11.48
C GLU A 225 25.46 -2.83 -11.58
N TYR A 226 26.40 -3.50 -12.25
CA TYR A 226 26.49 -4.95 -12.22
C TYR A 226 26.82 -5.42 -10.80
N SER A 227 26.23 -6.54 -10.37
CA SER A 227 26.53 -7.09 -9.06
C SER A 227 27.97 -7.65 -9.03
N GLU A 228 28.77 -7.15 -8.09
CA GLU A 228 30.09 -7.68 -7.80
C GLU A 228 29.98 -9.01 -7.03
N GLY A 229 30.89 -9.96 -7.29
CA GLY A 229 30.86 -11.27 -6.62
C GLY A 229 29.59 -12.07 -6.89
N PHE A 230 28.91 -11.80 -8.00
CA PHE A 230 27.59 -12.36 -8.28
C PHE A 230 27.60 -13.89 -8.37
N ASN A 231 26.71 -14.53 -7.61
CA ASN A 231 26.48 -15.95 -7.63
C ASN A 231 24.96 -16.24 -7.71
N LEU A 232 24.52 -16.91 -8.79
CA LEU A 232 23.14 -17.35 -8.97
C LEU A 232 22.69 -18.34 -7.87
N ASP A 233 23.58 -19.18 -7.36
CA ASP A 233 23.23 -20.22 -6.39
C ASP A 233 22.83 -19.64 -5.02
N THR A 234 23.28 -18.41 -4.72
CA THR A 234 23.04 -17.72 -3.44
C THR A 234 22.31 -16.40 -3.63
N THR A 235 21.80 -16.10 -4.84
CA THR A 235 21.18 -14.79 -5.08
C THR A 235 19.88 -14.61 -4.30
N ALA A 236 19.20 -15.70 -3.97
CA ALA A 236 17.99 -15.68 -3.17
C ALA A 236 18.22 -15.25 -1.71
N ASP A 237 19.46 -15.32 -1.23
CA ASP A 237 19.85 -14.87 0.11
C ASP A 237 20.08 -13.35 0.17
N GLN A 238 20.07 -12.67 -0.99
CA GLN A 238 20.36 -11.25 -1.09
C GLN A 238 19.11 -10.39 -0.98
N GLU A 239 19.27 -9.25 -0.33
CA GLU A 239 18.26 -8.23 -0.18
C GLU A 239 18.69 -6.94 -0.89
N TRP A 240 17.72 -6.32 -1.54
CA TRP A 240 17.89 -5.07 -2.25
C TRP A 240 16.78 -4.13 -1.84
N GLY A 241 17.06 -2.85 -1.67
CA GLY A 241 16.02 -1.91 -1.33
C GLY A 241 16.21 -0.55 -1.94
N MET A 242 15.15 0.23 -1.86
CA MET A 242 15.09 1.62 -2.30
C MET A 242 14.17 2.39 -1.36
N PHE A 243 14.31 3.71 -1.34
CA PHE A 243 13.38 4.55 -0.61
C PHE A 243 12.21 4.92 -1.51
N VAL A 244 11.01 4.93 -0.94
CA VAL A 244 9.76 5.24 -1.63
C VAL A 244 8.94 6.20 -0.78
N LYS A 245 8.19 7.10 -1.42
CA LYS A 245 7.21 7.95 -0.73
C LYS A 245 5.95 8.11 -1.56
N ILE A 246 4.84 8.35 -0.87
CA ILE A 246 3.56 8.73 -1.47
C ILE A 246 3.51 10.26 -1.62
N ASN A 247 3.27 10.74 -2.83
CA ASN A 247 3.15 12.17 -3.15
C ASN A 247 1.69 12.65 -3.08
N ASP A 248 0.96 12.16 -2.07
CA ASP A 248 -0.45 12.48 -1.86
C ASP A 248 -0.62 13.24 -0.54
N ASP A 249 -1.46 14.27 -0.52
CA ASP A 249 -1.82 14.99 0.70
C ASP A 249 -3.00 14.26 1.35
N LEU A 250 -2.71 13.36 2.30
CA LEU A 250 -3.74 12.56 2.97
C LEU A 250 -4.69 13.39 3.84
N HIS A 251 -4.33 14.64 4.15
CA HIS A 251 -5.20 15.60 4.83
C HIS A 251 -6.14 16.35 3.87
N GLY A 252 -5.94 16.20 2.56
CA GLY A 252 -6.78 16.81 1.54
C GLY A 252 -8.22 16.30 1.58
N ARG A 253 -9.12 17.00 0.87
CA ARG A 253 -10.52 16.59 0.75
C ARG A 253 -10.64 15.33 -0.12
N VAL A 254 -11.69 14.54 0.12
CA VAL A 254 -12.09 13.42 -0.75
C VAL A 254 -13.25 13.88 -1.63
N ILE A 255 -13.16 13.67 -2.94
CA ILE A 255 -14.22 14.08 -3.87
C ILE A 255 -15.34 13.03 -3.91
N GLY A 256 -16.58 13.51 -3.82
CA GLY A 256 -17.77 12.68 -4.01
C GLY A 256 -18.34 12.07 -2.73
N GLU A 257 -17.73 12.31 -1.56
CA GLU A 257 -18.44 12.17 -0.29
C GLU A 257 -19.44 13.33 -0.18
N SER A 258 -20.73 13.04 -0.36
CA SER A 258 -21.80 13.96 0.01
C SER A 258 -21.62 14.33 1.49
N ALA A 259 -21.96 15.57 1.84
CA ALA A 259 -21.92 16.15 3.18
C ALA A 259 -22.75 15.41 4.27
N GLU A 260 -23.22 14.20 3.98
CA GLU A 260 -24.04 13.35 4.84
C GLU A 260 -23.24 12.73 6.00
N HIS A 261 -21.90 12.60 5.90
CA HIS A 261 -21.06 12.15 7.03
C HIS A 261 -20.48 13.29 7.89
N GLN A 262 -20.63 14.55 7.47
CA GLN A 262 -20.08 15.70 8.22
C GLN A 262 -21.10 16.36 9.15
N GLN A 263 -22.39 16.00 9.07
CA GLN A 263 -23.44 16.60 9.92
C GLN A 263 -23.77 15.79 11.19
N GLU A 264 -23.27 14.57 11.37
CA GLU A 264 -23.70 13.70 12.48
C GLU A 264 -22.73 13.61 13.67
N GLU A 265 -21.49 14.14 13.56
CA GLU A 265 -20.58 14.26 14.72
C GLU A 265 -20.74 15.59 15.50
N GLU A 266 -21.40 16.60 14.93
CA GLU A 266 -21.72 17.86 15.62
C GLU A 266 -23.17 17.85 16.13
N GLY A 267 -23.40 17.10 17.19
CA GLY A 267 -24.59 17.28 18.01
C GLY A 267 -24.64 18.69 18.60
N GLY A 268 -25.54 19.53 18.06
CA GLY A 268 -26.06 20.71 18.76
C GLY A 268 -25.32 22.03 18.53
N ALA A 269 -25.31 22.54 17.29
CA ALA A 269 -25.18 23.97 17.06
C ALA A 269 -26.12 24.41 15.93
N THR A 270 -26.97 25.39 16.25
CA THR A 270 -28.00 25.96 15.38
C THR A 270 -27.43 26.46 14.05
N ALA A 271 -28.10 26.09 12.96
CA ALA A 271 -27.83 26.54 11.60
C ALA A 271 -28.03 28.07 11.45
N ALA A 272 -26.95 28.85 11.57
CA ALA A 272 -26.87 30.24 11.10
C ALA A 272 -25.42 30.76 11.04
N ALA A 273 -24.59 30.24 10.12
CA ALA A 273 -23.33 30.90 9.72
C ALA A 273 -22.79 30.37 8.38
N ALA A 274 -23.62 30.35 7.33
CA ALA A 274 -23.17 30.11 5.97
C ALA A 274 -22.83 31.44 5.28
N ALA A 275 -21.63 31.97 5.52
CA ALA A 275 -20.93 32.94 4.64
C ALA A 275 -19.60 33.35 5.29
N GLY A 276 -18.57 32.53 5.11
CA GLY A 276 -17.20 32.88 5.44
C GLY A 276 -16.30 31.81 4.83
N ALA A 277 -15.17 32.21 4.25
CA ALA A 277 -14.13 31.29 3.76
C ALA A 277 -13.61 30.45 4.93
N GLY A 278 -14.33 29.39 5.27
CA GLY A 278 -14.06 28.51 6.39
C GLY A 278 -12.93 27.57 6.03
N ALA A 279 -11.89 27.55 6.86
CA ALA A 279 -10.88 26.52 6.81
C ALA A 279 -11.57 25.15 6.86
N VAL A 280 -11.45 24.37 5.79
CA VAL A 280 -11.97 23.00 5.74
C VAL A 280 -11.34 22.23 6.89
N ALA A 281 -12.15 21.77 7.85
CA ALA A 281 -11.67 20.93 8.93
C ALA A 281 -11.03 19.67 8.32
N GLY A 282 -9.82 19.34 8.77
CA GLY A 282 -9.10 18.15 8.29
C GLY A 282 -9.83 16.85 8.65
N PRO A 283 -9.43 15.71 8.06
CA PRO A 283 -10.04 14.43 8.36
C PRO A 283 -9.90 14.06 9.84
N SER A 284 -10.87 13.30 10.37
CA SER A 284 -10.77 12.70 11.70
C SER A 284 -9.54 11.79 11.79
N ALA A 285 -9.05 11.52 13.00
CA ALA A 285 -7.89 10.64 13.20
C ALA A 285 -8.12 9.23 12.63
N GLY A 286 -9.34 8.69 12.76
CA GLY A 286 -9.73 7.40 12.21
C GLY A 286 -9.72 7.39 10.67
N GLU A 287 -10.23 8.45 10.05
CA GLU A 287 -10.21 8.58 8.59
C GLU A 287 -8.78 8.77 8.07
N LEU A 288 -7.96 9.60 8.74
CA LEU A 288 -6.54 9.73 8.38
C LEU A 288 -5.81 8.38 8.47
N THR A 289 -6.11 7.59 9.50
CA THR A 289 -5.56 6.23 9.63
C THR A 289 -5.98 5.38 8.44
N ARG A 290 -7.27 5.34 8.10
CA ARG A 290 -7.77 4.63 6.92
C ARG A 290 -7.03 5.03 5.64
N ARG A 291 -6.83 6.33 5.42
CA ARG A 291 -6.09 6.84 4.25
C ARG A 291 -4.64 6.38 4.20
N LYS A 292 -3.94 6.29 5.35
CA LYS A 292 -2.56 5.75 5.42
C LYS A 292 -2.50 4.28 4.99
N TYR A 293 -3.45 3.47 5.46
CA TYR A 293 -3.54 2.06 5.06
C TYR A 293 -3.85 1.90 3.57
N LEU A 294 -4.76 2.71 3.02
CA LEU A 294 -5.06 2.71 1.59
C LEU A 294 -3.83 3.15 0.77
N ALA A 295 -3.10 4.18 1.22
CA ALA A 295 -1.87 4.64 0.57
C ALA A 295 -0.76 3.57 0.58
N LEU A 296 -0.59 2.85 1.70
CA LEU A 296 0.38 1.75 1.79
C LEU A 296 -0.04 0.54 0.93
N THR A 297 -1.34 0.23 0.86
CA THR A 297 -1.89 -0.80 -0.04
C THR A 297 -1.65 -0.46 -1.50
N TYR A 298 -1.82 0.82 -1.87
CA TYR A 298 -1.55 1.29 -3.22
C TYR A 298 -0.06 1.19 -3.57
N LEU A 299 0.80 1.57 -2.62
CA LEU A 299 2.25 1.50 -2.75
C LEU A 299 2.78 0.06 -2.83
N SER A 300 2.13 -0.90 -2.17
CA SER A 300 2.70 -2.24 -2.00
C SER A 300 2.83 -3.01 -3.30
N ASP A 301 1.95 -2.78 -4.28
CA ASP A 301 2.04 -3.36 -5.63
C ASP A 301 2.94 -2.54 -6.57
N SER A 302 3.67 -1.54 -6.07
CA SER A 302 4.64 -0.78 -6.89
C SER A 302 5.93 -1.57 -7.17
N PHE A 303 5.93 -2.84 -6.79
CA PHE A 303 6.93 -3.83 -7.08
C PHE A 303 7.16 -3.97 -8.59
N TRP A 304 8.41 -3.85 -9.05
CA TRP A 304 8.71 -3.67 -10.47
C TRP A 304 9.64 -4.74 -11.02
N ALA A 305 9.40 -5.20 -12.26
CA ALA A 305 10.28 -6.09 -13.03
C ALA A 305 11.76 -5.67 -13.06
N SER A 306 12.06 -4.38 -12.85
CA SER A 306 13.44 -3.90 -12.83
C SER A 306 14.19 -4.26 -11.55
N THR A 307 13.52 -4.37 -10.38
CA THR A 307 14.21 -4.85 -9.18
C THR A 307 14.59 -6.33 -9.34
N LEU A 308 13.83 -7.05 -10.16
CA LEU A 308 14.07 -8.45 -10.45
C LEU A 308 15.34 -8.69 -11.28
N VAL A 309 15.64 -7.84 -12.26
CA VAL A 309 16.91 -7.99 -13.00
C VAL A 309 18.12 -7.79 -12.11
N LYS A 310 17.98 -7.08 -10.98
CA LYS A 310 19.05 -6.96 -10.01
C LYS A 310 19.36 -8.28 -9.31
N ALA A 311 18.34 -9.12 -9.05
CA ALA A 311 18.55 -10.50 -8.59
C ALA A 311 19.23 -11.39 -9.64
N LEU A 312 19.18 -11.02 -10.92
CA LEU A 312 19.96 -11.68 -11.97
C LEU A 312 21.41 -11.13 -12.07
N GLY A 313 21.80 -10.26 -11.13
CA GLY A 313 23.13 -9.64 -11.09
C GLY A 313 23.30 -8.45 -12.04
N LEU A 314 22.21 -8.03 -12.68
CA LEU A 314 22.26 -7.08 -13.80
C LEU A 314 21.71 -5.71 -13.40
N PRO A 315 22.20 -4.63 -14.01
CA PRO A 315 21.74 -3.28 -13.67
C PRO A 315 20.31 -3.03 -14.16
N ILE A 316 19.57 -2.18 -13.44
CA ILE A 316 18.24 -1.72 -13.87
C ILE A 316 18.32 -1.07 -15.27
N GLY A 317 17.31 -1.34 -16.11
CA GLY A 317 17.14 -0.70 -17.41
C GLY A 317 17.64 -1.50 -18.62
N ILE A 318 18.24 -2.68 -18.39
CA ILE A 318 18.75 -3.51 -19.49
C ILE A 318 17.73 -4.48 -20.10
N THR A 319 16.56 -4.61 -19.49
CA THR A 319 15.55 -5.61 -19.89
C THR A 319 14.33 -4.94 -20.51
N THR A 320 13.74 -5.64 -21.47
CA THR A 320 12.41 -5.35 -22.03
C THR A 320 11.36 -6.36 -21.56
N ALA A 321 11.69 -7.19 -20.56
CA ALA A 321 10.79 -8.19 -20.01
C ALA A 321 9.47 -7.56 -19.58
N LYS A 322 8.38 -8.13 -20.07
CA LYS A 322 7.03 -7.79 -19.61
C LYS A 322 6.64 -8.78 -18.52
N THR A 323 6.23 -8.24 -17.38
CA THR A 323 5.78 -9.03 -16.24
C THR A 323 4.33 -8.69 -15.90
N VAL A 324 3.64 -9.62 -15.27
CA VAL A 324 2.30 -9.43 -14.72
C VAL A 324 2.25 -10.01 -13.31
N SER A 325 1.61 -9.30 -12.39
CA SER A 325 1.34 -9.81 -11.04
C SER A 325 0.35 -10.96 -11.13
N LEU A 326 0.63 -12.08 -10.45
CA LEU A 326 -0.31 -13.20 -10.33
C LEU A 326 -1.15 -13.07 -9.06
N ASP A 327 -0.49 -12.74 -7.96
CA ASP A 327 -1.09 -12.51 -6.66
C ASP A 327 -0.42 -11.33 -5.94
N HIS A 328 -1.00 -10.92 -4.82
CA HIS A 328 -0.39 -9.97 -3.90
C HIS A 328 -0.98 -10.18 -2.52
N THR A 329 -0.13 -10.55 -1.56
CA THR A 329 -0.47 -10.67 -0.15
C THR A 329 0.22 -9.56 0.61
N LEU A 330 -0.48 -8.89 1.52
CA LEU A 330 0.09 -7.82 2.35
C LEU A 330 -0.39 -7.97 3.78
N TYR A 331 0.55 -7.89 4.72
CA TYR A 331 0.33 -7.91 6.16
C TYR A 331 0.71 -6.57 6.76
N PHE A 332 -0.22 -5.97 7.51
CA PHE A 332 0.02 -4.72 8.24
C PHE A 332 0.35 -5.05 9.70
N HIS A 333 1.57 -4.74 10.10
CA HIS A 333 2.09 -5.11 11.42
C HIS A 333 1.77 -4.09 12.50
N ASP A 334 1.48 -2.84 12.11
CA ASP A 334 1.24 -1.73 13.02
C ASP A 334 0.48 -0.61 12.31
N SER A 335 -0.26 0.19 13.08
CA SER A 335 -0.87 1.46 12.62
C SER A 335 0.04 2.66 12.88
N ASN A 336 1.09 2.49 13.68
CA ASN A 336 2.07 3.52 14.03
C ASN A 336 3.07 3.77 12.89
N PHE A 337 2.58 4.23 11.75
CA PHE A 337 3.40 4.67 10.63
C PHE A 337 2.81 5.90 9.96
N GLU A 338 3.68 6.54 9.20
CA GLU A 338 3.44 7.83 8.60
C GLU A 338 3.83 7.73 7.13
N ILE A 339 2.97 8.30 6.28
CA ILE A 339 3.06 8.17 4.81
C ILE A 339 2.26 9.32 4.20
N GLY A 340 2.69 9.81 3.03
CA GLY A 340 2.07 10.94 2.34
C GLY A 340 2.73 12.28 2.68
N ILE A 341 2.27 13.35 2.04
CA ILE A 341 2.80 14.71 2.22
C ILE A 341 2.29 15.28 3.53
N ARG A 342 3.21 15.76 4.37
CA ARG A 342 2.92 16.60 5.53
C ARG A 342 3.16 18.07 5.21
N LYS A 343 2.19 18.94 5.47
CA LYS A 343 2.45 20.38 5.54
C LYS A 343 2.97 20.71 6.94
N ARG A 344 4.18 21.27 7.04
CA ARG A 344 4.61 21.91 8.29
C ARG A 344 3.67 23.07 8.59
N LYS A 345 3.18 23.17 9.84
CA LYS A 345 2.62 24.44 10.30
C LYS A 345 3.71 25.52 10.15
N PRO A 346 3.43 26.68 9.56
CA PRO A 346 4.42 27.75 9.51
C PRO A 346 4.85 28.07 10.93
N LYS A 347 6.16 28.07 11.20
CA LYS A 347 6.70 28.54 12.48
C LYS A 347 6.18 29.97 12.68
N ARG A 348 5.36 30.21 13.70
CA ARG A 348 5.02 31.57 14.12
C ARG A 348 6.34 32.27 14.41
N LYS A 349 6.71 33.28 13.61
CA LYS A 349 7.80 34.20 13.95
C LYS A 349 7.40 34.89 15.25
N SER A 350 7.98 34.46 16.37
CA SER A 350 8.02 35.27 17.58
C SER A 350 9.06 36.36 17.35
N GLY A 351 8.63 37.58 17.07
CA GLY A 351 9.55 38.71 16.96
C GLY A 351 9.00 39.87 16.14
N THR A 352 8.69 40.94 16.85
CA THR A 352 8.37 42.29 16.37
C THR A 352 9.40 42.81 15.35
N GLY A 353 8.94 43.29 14.19
CA GLY A 353 9.79 44.06 13.27
C GLY A 353 9.15 44.25 11.89
N LYS A 354 8.81 45.51 11.57
CA LYS A 354 8.41 45.96 10.22
C LYS A 354 9.53 45.68 9.21
N SER A 355 9.22 45.07 8.06
CA SER A 355 9.29 45.71 6.74
C SER A 355 9.15 44.71 5.58
N SER A 356 8.50 45.24 4.55
CA SER A 356 8.33 44.84 3.14
C SER A 356 9.33 43.87 2.50
N SER A 357 8.82 42.89 1.76
CA SER A 357 8.84 42.81 0.27
C SER A 357 8.73 41.34 -0.17
N THR A 358 7.90 41.11 -1.21
CA THR A 358 7.80 39.90 -2.06
C THR A 358 7.84 38.55 -1.33
N GLU A 359 6.66 38.02 -1.03
CA GLU A 359 6.49 36.62 -0.63
C GLU A 359 6.74 35.69 -1.83
N ASP A 360 8.00 35.34 -2.04
CA ASP A 360 8.35 34.12 -2.74
C ASP A 360 7.83 32.95 -1.90
N PHE A 361 6.77 32.29 -2.37
CA PHE A 361 6.34 30.98 -1.90
C PHE A 361 7.44 29.97 -2.23
N HIS A 362 8.49 29.92 -1.41
CA HIS A 362 9.36 28.75 -1.34
C HIS A 362 8.51 27.60 -0.78
N GLU A 363 8.03 26.76 -1.68
CA GLU A 363 7.46 25.44 -1.40
C GLU A 363 8.37 24.76 -0.37
N SER A 364 7.83 24.47 0.82
CA SER A 364 8.62 23.94 1.92
C SER A 364 9.24 22.61 1.50
N VAL A 365 10.57 22.62 1.46
CA VAL A 365 11.47 21.50 1.23
C VAL A 365 10.96 20.24 1.93
N ASP A 366 10.94 19.16 1.13
CA ASP A 366 10.70 17.76 1.50
C ASP A 366 11.03 17.48 2.96
N ASP A 367 10.03 17.06 3.73
CA ASP A 367 10.26 16.46 5.04
C ASP A 367 10.68 15.01 4.79
N ASP A 368 11.98 14.73 4.96
CA ASP A 368 12.54 13.40 4.78
C ASP A 368 11.83 12.33 5.66
N SER A 369 11.09 12.73 6.70
CA SER A 369 10.34 11.79 7.55
C SER A 369 9.25 10.98 6.85
N ASN A 370 8.76 11.41 5.68
CA ASN A 370 7.66 10.73 4.97
C ASN A 370 8.13 9.61 4.02
N TRP A 371 9.44 9.35 3.96
CA TRP A 371 9.99 8.23 3.19
C TRP A 371 9.81 6.90 3.93
N LEU A 372 9.58 5.85 3.17
CA LEU A 372 9.65 4.47 3.59
C LEU A 372 10.83 3.80 2.88
N TYR A 373 11.46 2.83 3.53
CA TYR A 373 12.41 1.96 2.88
C TYR A 373 11.69 0.67 2.47
N MET A 374 11.67 0.42 1.16
CA MET A 374 11.10 -0.78 0.55
C MET A 374 12.24 -1.73 0.22
N GLU A 375 12.34 -2.80 0.99
CA GLU A 375 13.31 -3.88 0.80
C GLU A 375 12.65 -5.05 0.11
N THR A 376 13.39 -5.72 -0.77
CA THR A 376 12.95 -6.86 -1.54
C THR A 376 13.95 -7.99 -1.39
N GLN A 377 13.44 -9.19 -1.19
CA GLN A 377 14.16 -10.45 -1.32
C GLN A 377 13.46 -11.31 -2.38
N PHE A 378 14.21 -11.78 -3.39
CA PHE A 378 13.70 -12.70 -4.39
C PHE A 378 13.98 -14.13 -3.96
N VAL A 379 12.96 -14.83 -3.46
CA VAL A 379 13.11 -16.13 -2.81
C VAL A 379 13.32 -17.26 -3.82
N SER A 380 12.66 -17.17 -4.97
CA SER A 380 12.73 -18.21 -6.00
C SER A 380 12.37 -17.66 -7.36
N MET A 381 13.00 -18.21 -8.40
CA MET A 381 12.65 -18.00 -9.79
C MET A 381 12.68 -19.33 -10.53
N GLY A 382 11.59 -19.66 -11.20
CA GLY A 382 11.46 -20.88 -11.97
C GLY A 382 10.13 -20.95 -12.71
N ASN A 383 10.09 -21.65 -13.85
CA ASN A 383 8.88 -21.78 -14.67
C ASN A 383 8.24 -20.43 -15.06
N ASN A 384 9.07 -19.42 -15.37
CA ASN A 384 8.65 -18.04 -15.66
C ASN A 384 7.89 -17.34 -14.53
N ARG A 385 8.01 -17.86 -13.30
CA ARG A 385 7.44 -17.25 -12.11
C ARG A 385 8.54 -16.87 -11.15
N MET A 386 8.31 -15.78 -10.42
CA MET A 386 9.25 -15.26 -9.45
C MET A 386 8.51 -14.87 -8.19
N LEU A 387 9.00 -15.35 -7.06
CA LEU A 387 8.45 -15.08 -5.75
C LEU A 387 9.31 -14.03 -5.04
N GLY A 388 8.70 -12.90 -4.69
CA GLY A 388 9.31 -11.84 -3.91
C GLY A 388 8.67 -11.69 -2.54
N ILE A 389 9.49 -11.40 -1.54
CA ILE A 389 9.08 -10.84 -0.24
C ILE A 389 9.49 -9.38 -0.22
N ILE A 390 8.57 -8.51 0.19
CA ILE A 390 8.78 -7.06 0.21
C ILE A 390 8.51 -6.56 1.62
N ASN A 391 9.50 -5.94 2.26
CA ASN A 391 9.37 -5.37 3.59
C ASN A 391 9.35 -3.84 3.52
N PHE A 392 8.42 -3.23 4.25
CA PHE A 392 8.29 -1.78 4.35
C PHE A 392 8.72 -1.32 5.73
N TYR A 393 9.71 -0.43 5.77
CA TYR A 393 10.27 0.13 6.99
C TYR A 393 10.02 1.64 7.05
N SER A 394 9.61 2.14 8.20
CA SER A 394 9.41 3.57 8.42
C SER A 394 10.74 4.28 8.68
N LEU A 395 11.02 5.35 7.94
CA LEU A 395 12.19 6.18 8.18
C LEU A 395 12.04 7.01 9.48
N GLU A 396 10.87 7.63 9.68
CA GLU A 396 10.55 8.40 10.90
C GLU A 396 10.73 7.59 12.19
N ASN A 397 10.43 6.29 12.12
CA ASN A 397 10.54 5.38 13.26
C ASN A 397 11.84 4.55 13.24
N ASP A 398 12.93 5.10 12.72
CA ASP A 398 14.29 4.50 12.74
C ASP A 398 14.33 3.07 12.16
N GLY A 399 13.64 2.85 11.04
CA GLY A 399 13.65 1.57 10.34
C GLY A 399 12.76 0.51 10.98
N LYS A 400 11.72 0.87 11.74
CA LYS A 400 10.73 -0.13 12.20
C LYS A 400 9.95 -0.73 11.03
N LEU A 401 9.84 -2.05 11.00
CA LEU A 401 9.02 -2.80 10.04
C LEU A 401 7.51 -2.52 10.28
N ILE A 402 6.82 -2.03 9.25
CA ILE A 402 5.41 -1.62 9.33
C ILE A 402 4.49 -2.53 8.52
N ALA A 403 4.98 -3.11 7.43
CA ALA A 403 4.25 -4.07 6.63
C ALA A 403 5.17 -5.03 5.88
N THR A 404 4.64 -6.19 5.50
CA THR A 404 5.31 -7.16 4.64
C THR A 404 4.34 -7.58 3.54
N ALA A 405 4.78 -7.55 2.30
CA ALA A 405 4.08 -8.12 1.17
C ALA A 405 4.80 -9.34 0.61
N VAL A 406 4.03 -10.23 -0.01
CA VAL A 406 4.49 -11.39 -0.77
C VAL A 406 3.79 -11.37 -2.11
N GLN A 407 4.55 -11.54 -3.19
CA GLN A 407 4.03 -11.43 -4.54
C GLN A 407 4.74 -12.42 -5.46
N GLU A 408 3.96 -13.27 -6.11
CA GLU A 408 4.36 -14.03 -7.27
C GLU A 408 4.06 -13.22 -8.54
N THR A 409 5.07 -13.11 -9.38
CA THR A 409 4.98 -12.43 -10.67
C THR A 409 5.22 -13.46 -11.76
N TYR A 410 4.48 -13.35 -12.87
CA TYR A 410 4.76 -14.10 -14.09
C TYR A 410 5.49 -13.20 -15.09
N GLY A 411 6.57 -13.69 -15.67
CA GLY A 411 7.36 -12.93 -16.63
C GLY A 411 8.31 -13.81 -17.44
N ALA A 412 8.32 -13.59 -18.75
CA ALA A 412 9.30 -14.19 -19.64
C ALA A 412 10.46 -13.21 -19.86
N PHE A 413 11.63 -13.57 -19.37
CA PHE A 413 12.83 -12.76 -19.58
C PHE A 413 13.43 -13.06 -20.96
N PRO A 414 13.84 -12.02 -21.71
CA PRO A 414 14.57 -12.20 -22.96
C PRO A 414 15.82 -13.07 -22.79
N LYS A 415 16.14 -13.86 -23.82
CA LYS A 415 17.30 -14.78 -23.82
C LYS A 415 18.61 -14.06 -23.48
N ASP A 416 18.80 -12.84 -23.97
CA ASP A 416 20.03 -12.07 -23.76
C ASP A 416 20.21 -11.68 -22.28
N VAL A 417 19.13 -11.48 -21.52
CA VAL A 417 19.18 -11.22 -20.07
C VAL A 417 19.75 -12.45 -19.35
N PHE A 418 19.26 -13.64 -19.67
CA PHE A 418 19.77 -14.89 -19.09
C PHE A 418 21.22 -15.17 -19.47
N GLU A 419 21.58 -14.92 -20.73
CA GLU A 419 22.96 -15.08 -21.20
C GLU A 419 23.92 -14.16 -20.45
N LYS A 420 23.56 -12.87 -20.29
CA LYS A 420 24.35 -11.90 -19.52
C LYS A 420 24.48 -12.30 -18.05
N SER A 421 23.38 -12.70 -17.41
CA SER A 421 23.41 -13.17 -16.01
C SER A 421 24.31 -14.40 -15.84
N THR A 422 24.19 -15.38 -16.74
CA THR A 422 25.01 -16.59 -16.73
C THR A 422 26.49 -16.28 -16.94
N GLN A 423 26.83 -15.38 -17.86
CA GLN A 423 28.20 -14.94 -18.08
C GLN A 423 28.77 -14.26 -16.82
N LEU A 424 27.97 -13.42 -16.16
CA LEU A 424 28.38 -12.75 -14.93
C LEU A 424 28.65 -13.75 -13.80
N HIS A 425 27.75 -14.71 -13.59
CA HIS A 425 27.93 -15.79 -12.62
C HIS A 425 29.22 -16.58 -12.89
N LYS A 426 29.44 -16.99 -14.15
CA LYS A 426 30.68 -17.69 -14.54
C LYS A 426 31.93 -16.85 -14.34
N LYS A 427 31.87 -15.53 -14.53
CA LYS A 427 33.01 -14.62 -14.31
C LYS A 427 33.46 -14.62 -12.84
N TYR A 428 32.52 -14.60 -11.90
CA TYR A 428 32.85 -14.52 -10.47
C TYR A 428 33.07 -15.90 -9.82
N ASN A 429 32.40 -16.94 -10.30
CA ASN A 429 32.59 -18.32 -9.82
C ASN A 429 33.64 -19.12 -10.61
N GLY A 430 34.15 -18.57 -11.72
CA GLY A 430 35.02 -19.23 -12.69
C GLY A 430 36.49 -19.39 -12.32
N LYS A 431 36.84 -19.43 -11.03
CA LYS A 431 38.12 -20.05 -10.60
C LYS A 431 38.02 -21.56 -10.36
N VAL A 432 36.86 -22.19 -10.51
CA VAL A 432 36.73 -23.64 -10.39
C VAL A 432 35.80 -24.19 -11.49
N VAL A 433 36.34 -24.45 -12.68
CA VAL A 433 36.09 -25.68 -13.45
C VAL A 433 37.27 -25.87 -14.40
N ASP A 434 38.37 -26.41 -13.88
CA ASP A 434 39.40 -26.99 -14.73
C ASP A 434 38.84 -28.34 -15.24
N LYS A 435 38.65 -28.47 -16.55
CA LYS A 435 38.11 -29.67 -17.23
C LYS A 435 39.11 -30.84 -17.23
N LYS A 436 39.68 -31.19 -16.07
CA LYS A 436 40.64 -32.31 -15.91
C LYS A 436 40.16 -33.45 -15.00
N LEU A 437 38.93 -33.39 -14.47
CA LEU A 437 38.38 -34.43 -13.59
C LEU A 437 37.27 -35.30 -14.22
N LEU A 438 37.12 -35.29 -15.55
CA LEU A 438 36.24 -36.21 -16.28
C LEU A 438 36.99 -37.21 -17.17
N SER A 439 38.30 -37.36 -17.01
CA SER A 439 39.11 -38.35 -17.74
C SER A 439 39.99 -39.21 -16.85
N GLY A 440 39.55 -39.53 -15.63
CA GLY A 440 40.22 -40.46 -14.74
C GLY A 440 39.30 -41.63 -14.45
N GLY A 441 39.33 -42.65 -15.30
CA GLY A 441 38.56 -43.86 -15.11
C GLY A 441 38.96 -44.64 -13.85
N ALA A 442 38.00 -45.38 -13.31
CA ALA A 442 38.27 -46.63 -12.62
C ALA A 442 37.06 -47.55 -12.84
N LYS A 443 37.28 -48.60 -13.63
CA LYS A 443 36.52 -49.84 -13.54
C LYS A 443 36.83 -50.49 -12.19
N LEU A 444 35.80 -50.76 -11.39
CA LEU A 444 35.43 -52.07 -10.84
C LEU A 444 34.20 -51.90 -9.96
#